data_AF-A0A3D1MG82-F1
#
_entry.id   AF-A0A3D1MG82-F1
#
_cell.length_a   1.000
_cell.length_b   1.000
_cell.length_c   1.000
_cell.angle_alpha   90.00
_cell.angle_beta   90.00
_cell.angle_gamma   90.00
#
_symmetry.space_group_name_H-M   'P 1'
#
loop_
_entity.id
_entity.type
_entity.pdbx_description
1 polymer ?
#
loop_
_entity_poly.entity_id
_entity_poly.type
_entity_poly.pdbx_seq_one_letter_code
_entity_poly.pdbx_strand_id
1 'polypeptide(L)'
;MNNLLLELKTIADQARHEDASFDSIRVRLKEVLHYFVLDCIYNSEFKDMIFYGGTCLRIVHNLGRMSEDLDFEWSRNDFEKLAAALESYFKKDIQVHTKTQVNTENAICRITLSFAVLRELGLSSFKEETLRIKVEIRFVTADYLVSITPVHTPKTAYGKSFVLKHYDLPTLFAGKLSAILDRPKKGFTAGDPQEGINFKGRDFFDLLWYMEKGIIPNKKMLEANGHAMSIGEVFDIISIFIAQRDMENGLRKDLEPLLKNQRFVANFVETFRDVFTRLKQERYTSRKIERLERVKVSQDFHNDNHSFIFQYNTVDSSMLITFTFMLTWEFLQYSGSGKAGVPLDSVNQDIIFTQGSVHKNANQYVPLLNRKIDEYLKQHNNEVYFEQWKSKLIRTSTGNNFNPEKEIVFTDANELLNKAVTLEELAMTAQ
;
A
#
# COMPACT_ATOMS: atom_id res chain seq x y z
N MET A 1 35.22 9.19 -14.89
CA MET A 1 34.49 7.89 -14.81
C MET A 1 33.08 8.22 -14.40
N ASN A 2 32.07 7.76 -15.13
CA ASN A 2 30.67 8.05 -14.84
C ASN A 2 30.32 7.57 -13.41
N ASN A 3 29.79 8.45 -12.55
CA ASN A 3 29.49 8.13 -11.14
C ASN A 3 28.58 6.91 -11.02
N LEU A 4 27.61 6.76 -11.93
CA LEU A 4 26.72 5.60 -11.96
C LEU A 4 27.46 4.30 -12.33
N LEU A 5 28.36 4.31 -13.32
CA LEU A 5 29.10 3.09 -13.68
C LEU A 5 30.00 2.62 -12.54
N LEU A 6 30.61 3.55 -11.79
CA LEU A 6 31.39 3.22 -10.61
C LEU A 6 30.52 2.57 -9.54
N GLU A 7 29.35 3.16 -9.26
CA GLU A 7 28.39 2.64 -8.29
C GLU A 7 27.87 1.24 -8.67
N LEU A 8 27.49 1.04 -9.94
CA LEU A 8 27.08 -0.27 -10.46
C LEU A 8 28.21 -1.30 -10.34
N LYS A 9 29.46 -0.89 -10.57
CA LYS A 9 30.63 -1.76 -10.42
C LYS A 9 30.85 -2.17 -8.97
N THR A 10 30.79 -1.23 -8.03
CA THR A 10 30.89 -1.52 -6.60
C THR A 10 29.82 -2.51 -6.15
N ILE A 11 28.58 -2.35 -6.61
CA ILE A 11 27.47 -3.27 -6.27
C ILE A 11 27.68 -4.65 -6.89
N ALA A 12 28.14 -4.72 -8.14
CA ALA A 12 28.44 -5.99 -8.80
C ALA A 12 29.57 -6.75 -8.08
N ASP A 13 30.65 -6.04 -7.74
CA ASP A 13 31.81 -6.63 -7.06
C ASP A 13 31.45 -7.09 -5.64
N GLN A 14 30.69 -6.27 -4.89
CA GLN A 14 30.16 -6.68 -3.58
C GLN A 14 29.27 -7.93 -3.70
N ALA A 15 28.37 -7.98 -4.69
CA ALA A 15 27.47 -9.11 -4.86
C ALA A 15 28.23 -10.39 -5.25
N ARG A 16 29.32 -10.30 -6.03
CA ARG A 16 30.23 -11.43 -6.29
C ARG A 16 30.92 -11.93 -5.03
N HIS A 17 31.39 -11.02 -4.17
CA HIS A 17 31.98 -11.39 -2.88
C HIS A 17 30.99 -12.07 -1.93
N GLU A 18 29.70 -11.82 -2.10
CA GLU A 18 28.61 -12.48 -1.38
C GLU A 18 28.14 -13.79 -2.07
N ASP A 19 28.86 -14.28 -3.08
CA ASP A 19 28.51 -15.45 -3.90
C ASP A 19 27.07 -15.39 -4.48
N ALA A 20 26.59 -14.18 -4.77
CA ALA A 20 25.25 -13.97 -5.29
C ALA A 20 25.11 -14.55 -6.70
N SER A 21 23.96 -15.16 -6.99
CA SER A 21 23.64 -15.65 -8.33
C SER A 21 23.61 -14.50 -9.35
N PHE A 22 23.87 -14.83 -10.62
CA PHE A 22 23.86 -13.84 -11.70
C PHE A 22 22.55 -13.05 -11.77
N ASP A 23 21.41 -13.73 -11.62
CA ASP A 23 20.10 -13.07 -11.58
C ASP A 23 19.99 -12.11 -10.39
N SER A 24 20.46 -12.51 -9.20
CA SER A 24 20.47 -11.62 -8.04
C SER A 24 21.33 -10.37 -8.27
N ILE A 25 22.51 -10.52 -8.89
CA ILE A 25 23.35 -9.38 -9.27
C ILE A 25 22.59 -8.44 -10.20
N ARG A 26 21.93 -8.96 -11.24
CA ARG A 26 21.16 -8.13 -12.18
C ARG A 26 20.05 -7.36 -11.46
N VAL A 27 19.32 -7.99 -10.54
CA VAL A 27 18.26 -7.31 -9.78
C VAL A 27 18.83 -6.18 -8.92
N ARG A 28 19.96 -6.39 -8.24
CA ARG A 28 20.64 -5.33 -7.46
C ARG A 28 21.02 -4.12 -8.31
N LEU A 29 21.51 -4.36 -9.53
CA LEU A 29 21.83 -3.29 -10.47
C LEU A 29 20.56 -2.54 -10.93
N LYS A 30 19.45 -3.25 -11.14
CA LYS A 30 18.15 -2.63 -11.45
C LYS A 30 17.67 -1.73 -10.32
N GLU A 31 17.80 -2.15 -9.05
CA GLU A 31 17.35 -1.35 -7.89
C GLU A 31 17.99 0.04 -7.85
N VAL A 32 19.25 0.17 -8.28
CA VAL A 32 19.92 1.49 -8.40
C VAL A 32 19.29 2.29 -9.52
N LEU A 33 19.21 1.70 -10.71
CA LEU A 33 18.70 2.35 -11.92
C LEU A 33 17.23 2.75 -11.80
N HIS A 34 16.44 2.09 -10.95
CA HIS A 34 15.08 2.51 -10.64
C HIS A 34 15.01 3.95 -10.12
N TYR A 35 15.95 4.38 -9.27
CA TYR A 35 15.97 5.76 -8.76
C TYR A 35 16.27 6.77 -9.86
N PHE A 36 17.06 6.40 -10.87
CA PHE A 36 17.33 7.26 -12.03
C PHE A 36 16.12 7.38 -12.95
N VAL A 37 15.39 6.27 -13.16
CA VAL A 37 14.11 6.31 -13.90
C VAL A 37 13.08 7.17 -13.16
N LEU A 38 12.94 6.99 -11.85
CA LEU A 38 12.02 7.77 -11.02
C LEU A 38 12.38 9.26 -10.96
N ASP A 39 13.67 9.59 -10.89
CA ASP A 39 14.17 10.96 -10.98
C ASP A 39 13.74 11.62 -12.31
N CYS A 40 13.95 10.92 -13.44
CA CYS A 40 13.54 11.41 -14.76
C CYS A 40 12.01 11.63 -14.85
N ILE A 41 11.20 10.76 -14.26
CA ILE A 41 9.73 10.86 -14.30
C ILE A 41 9.23 12.00 -13.39
N TYR A 42 9.63 11.98 -12.12
CA TYR A 42 9.03 12.85 -11.10
C TYR A 42 9.60 14.28 -11.06
N ASN A 43 10.76 14.52 -11.70
CA ASN A 43 11.31 15.87 -11.89
C ASN A 43 11.05 16.43 -13.29
N SER A 44 10.07 15.89 -14.02
CA SER A 44 9.69 16.36 -15.36
C SER A 44 8.18 16.53 -15.53
N GLU A 45 7.72 16.69 -16.77
CA GLU A 45 6.30 16.79 -17.11
C GLU A 45 5.50 15.49 -16.91
N PHE A 46 6.16 14.37 -16.60
CA PHE A 46 5.54 13.06 -16.40
C PHE A 46 5.20 12.75 -14.93
N LYS A 47 5.40 13.71 -14.02
CA LYS A 47 5.23 13.55 -12.56
C LYS A 47 3.81 13.24 -12.08
N ASP A 48 2.82 13.30 -12.98
CA ASP A 48 1.41 13.05 -12.67
C ASP A 48 1.05 11.55 -12.64
N MET A 49 1.96 10.68 -13.12
CA MET A 49 1.85 9.22 -13.04
C MET A 49 1.75 8.72 -11.59
N ILE A 50 0.85 7.76 -11.34
CA ILE A 50 0.74 7.09 -10.03
C ILE A 50 1.62 5.84 -10.04
N PHE A 51 2.63 5.82 -9.17
CA PHE A 51 3.51 4.67 -8.96
C PHE A 51 2.84 3.61 -8.09
N TYR A 52 2.98 2.34 -8.47
CA TYR A 52 2.42 1.23 -7.71
C TYR A 52 3.27 -0.05 -7.85
N GLY A 53 2.75 -1.17 -7.35
CA GLY A 53 3.40 -2.48 -7.51
C GLY A 53 4.53 -2.74 -6.52
N GLY A 54 5.33 -3.78 -6.81
CA GLY A 54 6.35 -4.29 -5.88
C GLY A 54 7.51 -3.33 -5.66
N THR A 55 7.89 -2.54 -6.67
CA THR A 55 8.97 -1.56 -6.54
C THR A 55 8.52 -0.34 -5.75
N CYS A 56 7.24 0.03 -5.83
CA CYS A 56 6.66 1.03 -4.93
C CYS A 56 6.73 0.57 -3.48
N LEU A 57 6.33 -0.67 -3.17
CA LEU A 57 6.48 -1.24 -1.83
C LEU A 57 7.94 -1.25 -1.36
N ARG A 58 8.88 -1.59 -2.23
CA ARG A 58 10.32 -1.60 -1.94
C ARG A 58 10.87 -0.22 -1.60
N ILE A 59 10.61 0.77 -2.44
CA ILE A 59 11.18 2.12 -2.31
C ILE A 59 10.44 2.96 -1.27
N VAL A 60 9.11 2.91 -1.26
CA VAL A 60 8.26 3.75 -0.39
C VAL A 60 8.16 3.14 1.01
N HIS A 61 7.82 1.85 1.10
CA HIS A 61 7.45 1.18 2.35
C HIS A 61 8.51 0.19 2.88
N ASN A 62 9.70 0.16 2.28
CA ASN A 62 10.83 -0.69 2.71
C ASN A 62 10.51 -2.19 2.71
N LEU A 63 9.87 -2.70 1.65
CA LEU A 63 9.70 -4.15 1.44
C LEU A 63 11.05 -4.88 1.50
N GLY A 64 11.09 -6.03 2.17
CA GLY A 64 12.33 -6.76 2.49
C GLY A 64 13.00 -7.49 1.32
N ARG A 65 12.29 -7.71 0.21
CA ARG A 65 12.83 -8.31 -1.02
C ARG A 65 13.09 -7.24 -2.09
N MET A 66 14.02 -7.53 -2.99
CA MET A 66 14.28 -6.69 -4.15
C MET A 66 13.14 -6.76 -5.18
N SER A 67 13.13 -5.81 -6.11
CA SER A 67 12.14 -5.74 -7.20
C SER A 67 12.80 -5.38 -8.53
N GLU A 68 12.11 -5.61 -9.65
CA GLU A 68 12.72 -5.60 -10.98
C GLU A 68 12.11 -4.57 -11.95
N ASP A 69 10.79 -4.43 -11.92
CA ASP A 69 10.01 -3.65 -12.88
C ASP A 69 9.38 -2.44 -12.19
N LEU A 70 9.10 -1.37 -12.92
CA LEU A 70 8.41 -0.19 -12.41
C LEU A 70 7.01 -0.12 -13.00
N ASP A 71 5.99 -0.09 -12.14
CA ASP A 71 4.58 -0.11 -12.55
C ASP A 71 3.93 1.25 -12.28
N PHE A 72 3.26 1.81 -13.29
CA PHE A 72 2.59 3.11 -13.21
C PHE A 72 1.19 3.11 -13.82
N GLU A 73 0.35 4.01 -13.34
CA GLU A 73 -0.92 4.34 -13.96
C GLU A 73 -0.89 5.78 -14.44
N TRP A 74 -1.42 6.00 -15.65
CA TRP A 74 -1.37 7.30 -16.29
C TRP A 74 -2.57 7.53 -17.21
N SER A 75 -2.99 8.79 -17.32
CA SER A 75 -4.11 9.20 -18.16
C SER A 75 -3.71 9.82 -19.50
N ARG A 76 -2.40 9.92 -19.77
CA ARG A 76 -1.87 10.41 -21.04
C ARG A 76 -1.34 9.25 -21.87
N ASN A 77 -1.40 9.41 -23.19
CA ASN A 77 -0.88 8.45 -24.17
C ASN A 77 0.40 8.99 -24.83
N ASP A 78 1.31 9.58 -24.04
CA ASP A 78 2.55 10.19 -24.51
C ASP A 78 3.76 9.23 -24.31
N PHE A 79 3.56 7.93 -24.55
CA PHE A 79 4.52 6.88 -24.20
C PHE A 79 5.84 6.98 -24.97
N GLU A 80 5.79 7.32 -26.26
CA GLU A 80 6.96 7.53 -27.10
C GLU A 80 7.76 8.76 -26.65
N LYS A 81 7.05 9.81 -26.20
CA LYS A 81 7.67 11.01 -25.64
C LYS A 81 8.40 10.68 -24.32
N LEU A 82 7.77 9.88 -23.45
CA LEU A 82 8.40 9.39 -22.22
C LEU A 82 9.62 8.52 -22.51
N ALA A 83 9.52 7.59 -23.48
CA ALA A 83 10.64 6.75 -23.89
C ALA A 83 11.82 7.59 -24.40
N ALA A 84 11.57 8.56 -25.28
CA ALA A 84 12.60 9.46 -25.79
C ALA A 84 13.22 10.33 -24.68
N ALA A 85 12.43 10.78 -23.70
CA ALA A 85 12.92 11.52 -22.55
C ALA A 85 13.84 10.67 -21.66
N LEU A 86 13.43 9.42 -21.35
CA LEU A 86 14.24 8.46 -20.60
C LEU A 86 15.56 8.16 -21.31
N GLU A 87 15.52 7.92 -22.63
CA GLU A 87 16.72 7.68 -23.42
C GLU A 87 17.66 8.90 -23.41
N SER A 88 17.11 10.10 -23.60
CA SER A 88 17.88 11.34 -23.59
C SER A 88 18.49 11.61 -22.20
N TYR A 89 17.76 11.38 -21.12
CA TYR A 89 18.22 11.56 -19.74
C TYR A 89 19.43 10.67 -19.45
N PHE A 90 19.34 9.37 -19.73
CA PHE A 90 20.46 8.46 -19.50
C PHE A 90 21.66 8.79 -20.40
N LYS A 91 21.43 9.18 -21.66
CA LYS A 91 22.50 9.48 -22.61
C LYS A 91 23.22 10.81 -22.32
N LYS A 92 22.49 11.88 -22.05
CA LYS A 92 23.04 13.24 -21.94
C LYS A 92 23.43 13.58 -20.50
N ASP A 93 22.56 13.30 -19.54
CA ASP A 93 22.74 13.78 -18.17
C ASP A 93 23.54 12.76 -17.35
N ILE A 94 23.24 11.47 -17.56
CA ILE A 94 23.89 10.39 -16.82
C ILE A 94 25.09 9.83 -17.58
N GLN A 95 25.22 10.05 -18.89
CA GLN A 95 26.30 9.55 -19.74
C GLN A 95 26.42 8.01 -19.76
N VAL A 96 25.28 7.31 -19.74
CA VAL A 96 25.18 5.85 -19.96
C VAL A 96 24.44 5.59 -21.28
N HIS A 97 24.98 4.68 -22.10
CA HIS A 97 24.29 4.27 -23.31
C HIS A 97 23.08 3.41 -22.98
N THR A 98 21.92 3.90 -23.38
CA THR A 98 20.62 3.23 -23.21
C THR A 98 19.86 3.30 -24.52
N LYS A 99 19.11 2.24 -24.84
CA LYS A 99 18.11 2.23 -25.90
C LYS A 99 16.74 1.92 -25.33
N THR A 100 15.72 2.57 -25.85
CA THR A 100 14.33 2.36 -25.45
C THR A 100 13.52 1.63 -26.54
N GLN A 101 12.59 0.78 -26.10
CA GLN A 101 11.61 0.14 -26.96
C GLN A 101 10.23 0.24 -26.31
N VAL A 102 9.25 0.74 -27.06
CA VAL A 102 7.84 0.83 -26.62
C VAL A 102 7.06 -0.33 -27.24
N ASN A 103 6.28 -1.04 -26.42
CA ASN A 103 5.29 -2.01 -26.88
C ASN A 103 3.99 -1.81 -26.11
N THR A 104 2.86 -1.71 -26.80
CA THR A 104 1.55 -1.50 -26.19
C THR A 104 0.62 -2.64 -26.54
N GLU A 105 0.16 -3.37 -25.51
CA GLU A 105 -0.75 -4.52 -25.63
C GLU A 105 -1.82 -4.43 -24.53
N ASN A 106 -3.09 -4.66 -24.86
CA ASN A 106 -4.20 -4.73 -23.90
C ASN A 106 -4.28 -3.55 -22.91
N ALA A 107 -4.15 -2.31 -23.42
CA ALA A 107 -4.12 -1.07 -22.62
C ALA A 107 -2.95 -0.93 -21.63
N ILE A 108 -1.92 -1.78 -21.75
CA ILE A 108 -0.67 -1.68 -21.01
C ILE A 108 0.45 -1.32 -22.00
N CYS A 109 1.09 -0.19 -21.77
CA CYS A 109 2.33 0.18 -22.45
C CYS A 109 3.53 -0.33 -21.64
N ARG A 110 4.45 -1.01 -22.29
CA ARG A 110 5.73 -1.45 -21.73
C ARG A 110 6.86 -0.74 -22.45
N ILE A 111 7.57 0.12 -21.72
CA ILE A 111 8.82 0.74 -22.17
C ILE A 111 9.97 -0.08 -21.60
N THR A 112 10.77 -0.70 -22.48
CA THR A 112 11.97 -1.45 -22.09
C THR A 112 13.21 -0.57 -22.30
N LEU A 113 13.94 -0.29 -21.22
CA LEU A 113 15.23 0.37 -21.25
C LEU A 113 16.34 -0.69 -21.25
N SER A 114 17.17 -0.70 -22.28
CA SER A 114 18.29 -1.65 -22.44
C SER A 114 19.62 -0.94 -22.23
N PHE A 115 20.38 -1.36 -21.22
CA PHE A 115 21.65 -0.79 -20.81
C PHE A 115 22.80 -1.74 -21.18
N ALA A 116 23.75 -1.25 -21.99
CA ALA A 116 24.91 -2.03 -22.45
C ALA A 116 26.07 -2.05 -21.42
N VAL A 117 25.74 -2.26 -20.13
CA VAL A 117 26.69 -2.12 -19.01
C VAL A 117 27.30 -3.45 -18.55
N LEU A 118 26.68 -4.58 -18.86
CA LEU A 118 27.08 -5.88 -18.29
C LEU A 118 28.53 -6.27 -18.63
N ARG A 119 28.98 -6.00 -19.86
CA ARG A 119 30.37 -6.25 -20.27
C ARG A 119 31.37 -5.38 -19.51
N GLU A 120 31.06 -4.10 -19.33
CA GLU A 120 31.94 -3.15 -18.60
C GLU A 120 32.05 -3.50 -17.11
N LEU A 121 30.99 -4.08 -16.55
CA LEU A 121 30.95 -4.63 -15.20
C LEU A 121 31.63 -6.01 -15.08
N GLY A 122 32.10 -6.59 -16.19
CA GLY A 122 32.67 -7.94 -16.25
C GLY A 122 31.67 -9.07 -16.00
N LEU A 123 30.37 -8.78 -16.13
CA LEU A 123 29.27 -9.70 -15.86
C LEU A 123 28.86 -10.51 -17.09
N SER A 124 29.25 -10.10 -18.29
CA SER A 124 29.02 -10.83 -19.53
C SER A 124 30.23 -10.73 -20.47
N SER A 125 30.52 -11.81 -21.18
CA SER A 125 31.49 -11.84 -22.28
C SER A 125 30.89 -11.39 -23.62
N PHE A 126 29.55 -11.36 -23.73
CA PHE A 126 28.84 -11.01 -24.96
C PHE A 126 28.55 -9.50 -25.02
N LYS A 127 28.95 -8.87 -26.13
CA LYS A 127 28.76 -7.42 -26.31
C LYS A 127 27.29 -7.00 -26.39
N GLU A 128 26.42 -7.89 -26.86
CA GLU A 128 25.00 -7.62 -27.09
C GLU A 128 24.11 -7.86 -25.86
N GLU A 129 24.65 -8.45 -24.79
CA GLU A 129 23.87 -8.71 -23.59
C GLU A 129 23.63 -7.41 -22.82
N THR A 130 22.35 -7.14 -22.53
CA THR A 130 21.91 -5.88 -21.90
C THR A 130 21.24 -6.15 -20.56
N LEU A 131 21.46 -5.25 -19.61
CA LEU A 131 20.62 -5.14 -18.43
C LEU A 131 19.33 -4.42 -18.85
N ARG A 132 18.16 -4.99 -18.55
CA ARG A 132 16.87 -4.45 -18.99
C ARG A 132 16.02 -4.03 -17.80
N ILE A 133 15.43 -2.85 -17.87
CA ILE A 133 14.40 -2.35 -16.95
C ILE A 133 13.12 -2.18 -17.73
N LYS A 134 12.01 -2.61 -17.14
CA LYS A 134 10.68 -2.39 -17.71
C LYS A 134 9.98 -1.31 -16.90
N VAL A 135 9.42 -0.35 -17.62
CA VAL A 135 8.43 0.61 -17.14
C VAL A 135 7.11 0.19 -17.75
N GLU A 136 6.24 -0.41 -16.93
CA GLU A 136 4.89 -0.82 -17.33
C GLU A 136 3.90 0.27 -16.92
N ILE A 137 3.08 0.71 -17.87
CA ILE A 137 2.14 1.81 -17.70
C ILE A 137 0.77 1.32 -18.10
N ARG A 138 -0.16 1.24 -17.15
CA ARG A 138 -1.57 0.99 -17.45
C ARG A 138 -2.25 2.32 -17.76
N PHE A 139 -2.86 2.40 -18.93
CA PHE A 139 -3.67 3.56 -19.30
C PHE A 139 -4.99 3.55 -18.51
N VAL A 140 -5.29 4.68 -17.86
CA VAL A 140 -6.52 4.87 -17.06
C VAL A 140 -7.18 6.20 -17.42
N THR A 141 -8.47 6.36 -17.15
CA THR A 141 -9.16 7.63 -17.43
C THR A 141 -8.74 8.73 -16.46
N ALA A 142 -8.86 9.99 -16.88
CA ALA A 142 -8.63 11.14 -15.99
C ALA A 142 -9.58 11.12 -14.79
N ASP A 143 -10.85 10.79 -15.02
CA ASP A 143 -11.87 10.68 -13.96
C ASP A 143 -11.51 9.64 -12.91
N TYR A 144 -10.96 8.50 -13.33
CA TYR A 144 -10.46 7.48 -12.42
C TYR A 144 -9.33 8.05 -11.54
N LEU A 145 -8.36 8.74 -12.12
CA LEU A 145 -7.26 9.36 -11.36
C LEU A 145 -7.73 10.46 -10.41
N VAL A 146 -8.77 11.23 -10.77
CA VAL A 146 -9.38 12.25 -9.90
C VAL A 146 -10.11 11.63 -8.72
N SER A 147 -10.70 10.44 -8.91
CA SER A 147 -11.37 9.70 -7.83
C SER A 147 -10.42 9.13 -6.77
N ILE A 148 -9.13 9.06 -7.10
CA ILE A 148 -8.06 8.58 -6.22
C ILE A 148 -7.48 9.74 -5.43
N THR A 149 -7.25 9.53 -4.14
CA THR A 149 -6.43 10.43 -3.32
C THR A 149 -5.00 9.87 -3.25
N PRO A 150 -4.05 10.35 -4.07
CA PRO A 150 -2.69 9.82 -4.08
C PRO A 150 -1.89 10.31 -2.87
N VAL A 151 -1.00 9.46 -2.38
CA VAL A 151 -0.03 9.79 -1.34
C VAL A 151 1.24 10.32 -2.00
N HIS A 152 1.85 11.33 -1.38
CA HIS A 152 3.10 11.93 -1.83
C HIS A 152 4.22 11.62 -0.83
N THR A 153 5.28 10.96 -1.30
CA THR A 153 6.42 10.59 -0.44
C THR A 153 7.74 11.11 -1.02
N PRO A 154 8.46 12.01 -0.31
CA PRO A 154 9.81 12.40 -0.68
C PRO A 154 10.78 11.22 -0.56
N LYS A 155 11.65 11.05 -1.54
CA LYS A 155 12.73 10.06 -1.51
C LYS A 155 14.04 10.65 -2.00
N THR A 156 15.11 10.24 -1.33
CA THR A 156 16.48 10.62 -1.66
C THR A 156 17.39 9.40 -1.54
N ALA A 157 18.02 9.00 -2.65
CA ALA A 157 19.03 7.94 -2.70
C ALA A 157 19.88 8.09 -3.98
N TYR A 158 21.11 7.57 -3.98
CA TYR A 158 21.99 7.58 -5.16
C TYR A 158 22.18 8.98 -5.78
N GLY A 159 22.19 10.02 -4.93
CA GLY A 159 22.29 11.43 -5.36
C GLY A 159 21.05 11.98 -6.07
N LYS A 160 19.93 11.26 -6.06
CA LYS A 160 18.64 11.67 -6.65
C LYS A 160 17.66 12.07 -5.56
N SER A 161 16.83 13.08 -5.83
CA SER A 161 15.78 13.55 -4.93
C SER A 161 14.51 13.86 -5.71
N PHE A 162 13.40 13.27 -5.32
CA PHE A 162 12.11 13.44 -5.98
C PHE A 162 10.95 13.18 -5.01
N VAL A 163 9.75 13.61 -5.38
CA VAL A 163 8.53 13.33 -4.63
C VAL A 163 7.68 12.35 -5.43
N LEU A 164 7.56 11.12 -4.93
CA LEU A 164 6.75 10.08 -5.55
C LEU A 164 5.27 10.36 -5.33
N LYS A 165 4.46 10.16 -6.37
CA LYS A 165 2.99 10.09 -6.29
C LYS A 165 2.58 8.62 -6.40
N HIS A 166 1.94 8.06 -5.37
CA HIS A 166 1.62 6.62 -5.32
C HIS A 166 0.29 6.35 -4.63
N TYR A 167 -0.18 5.10 -4.71
CA TYR A 167 -1.33 4.64 -3.95
C TYR A 167 -1.02 4.48 -2.47
N ASP A 168 -2.07 4.63 -1.67
CA ASP A 168 -2.10 4.33 -0.25
C ASP A 168 -1.89 2.80 -0.01
N LEU A 169 -1.51 2.40 1.21
CA LEU A 169 -1.06 1.03 1.46
C LEU A 169 -2.19 -0.01 1.34
N PRO A 170 -3.43 0.25 1.83
CA PRO A 170 -4.60 -0.62 1.58
C PRO A 170 -4.95 -0.79 0.10
N THR A 171 -4.78 0.25 -0.72
CA THR A 171 -5.04 0.19 -2.17
C THR A 171 -3.96 -0.62 -2.88
N LEU A 172 -2.69 -0.44 -2.51
CA LEU A 172 -1.61 -1.31 -2.98
C LEU A 172 -1.85 -2.78 -2.58
N PHE A 173 -2.38 -3.02 -1.37
CA PHE A 173 -2.71 -4.38 -0.94
C PHE A 173 -3.86 -4.99 -1.74
N ALA A 174 -4.93 -4.23 -1.98
CA ALA A 174 -6.03 -4.66 -2.84
C ALA A 174 -5.53 -5.05 -4.24
N GLY A 175 -4.67 -4.22 -4.86
CA GLY A 175 -4.06 -4.54 -6.16
C GLY A 175 -3.22 -5.83 -6.13
N LYS A 176 -2.52 -6.10 -5.02
CA LYS A 176 -1.77 -7.35 -4.83
C LYS A 176 -2.70 -8.57 -4.76
N LEU A 177 -3.79 -8.47 -3.98
CA LEU A 177 -4.78 -9.53 -3.88
C LEU A 177 -5.45 -9.79 -5.23
N SER A 178 -5.86 -8.74 -5.97
CA SER A 178 -6.39 -8.89 -7.32
C SER A 178 -5.41 -9.61 -8.25
N ALA A 179 -4.11 -9.26 -8.19
CA ALA A 179 -3.09 -9.93 -8.98
C ALA A 179 -2.99 -11.43 -8.66
N ILE A 180 -3.11 -11.82 -7.39
CA ILE A 180 -3.12 -13.23 -6.95
C ILE A 180 -4.39 -13.94 -7.45
N LEU A 181 -5.57 -13.33 -7.25
CA LEU A 181 -6.87 -13.88 -7.65
C LEU A 181 -7.01 -14.06 -9.16
N ASP A 182 -6.32 -13.23 -9.95
CA ASP A 182 -6.34 -13.30 -11.42
C ASP A 182 -5.23 -14.18 -12.00
N ARG A 183 -4.25 -14.65 -11.22
CA ARG A 183 -3.24 -15.62 -11.70
C ARG A 183 -3.87 -16.81 -12.41
N PRO A 184 -4.92 -17.44 -11.84
CA PRO A 184 -5.64 -18.51 -12.51
C PRO A 184 -6.01 -18.20 -13.97
N LYS A 185 -6.58 -17.02 -14.24
CA LYS A 185 -7.13 -16.69 -15.56
C LYS A 185 -6.07 -16.50 -16.66
N LYS A 186 -4.79 -16.34 -16.32
CA LYS A 186 -3.73 -15.90 -17.24
C LYS A 186 -2.96 -17.02 -17.97
N GLY A 187 -3.38 -18.28 -17.83
CA GLY A 187 -2.77 -19.39 -18.57
C GLY A 187 -2.95 -20.72 -17.86
N PHE A 188 -4.12 -21.32 -18.04
CA PHE A 188 -4.37 -22.72 -17.72
C PHE A 188 -4.60 -23.49 -19.01
N THR A 189 -3.78 -24.50 -19.24
CA THR A 189 -4.02 -25.53 -20.26
C THR A 189 -3.79 -26.86 -19.59
N ALA A 190 -4.83 -27.42 -18.96
CA ALA A 190 -4.79 -28.66 -18.21
C ALA A 190 -3.89 -29.73 -18.86
N GLY A 191 -2.85 -30.16 -18.15
CA GLY A 191 -1.93 -31.24 -18.55
C GLY A 191 -0.43 -30.93 -18.55
N ASP A 192 0.04 -29.72 -18.18
CA ASP A 192 1.47 -29.39 -18.09
C ASP A 192 2.04 -29.64 -16.67
N PRO A 193 3.10 -30.46 -16.49
CA PRO A 193 3.78 -30.65 -15.20
C PRO A 193 4.28 -29.36 -14.51
N GLN A 194 4.44 -28.24 -15.21
CA GLN A 194 4.72 -26.92 -14.61
C GLN A 194 3.47 -26.21 -14.02
N GLU A 195 2.28 -26.79 -14.16
CA GLU A 195 1.02 -26.25 -13.62
C GLU A 195 1.03 -26.11 -12.09
N GLY A 196 1.80 -26.92 -11.37
CA GLY A 196 1.91 -26.85 -9.91
C GLY A 196 2.60 -25.57 -9.39
N ILE A 197 3.40 -24.90 -10.24
CA ILE A 197 4.26 -23.75 -9.90
C ILE A 197 3.87 -22.50 -10.73
N ASN A 198 2.66 -22.42 -11.28
CA ASN A 198 2.24 -21.30 -12.12
C ASN A 198 1.73 -20.09 -11.32
N PHE A 199 2.55 -19.61 -10.38
CA PHE A 199 2.36 -18.37 -9.63
C PHE A 199 3.71 -17.70 -9.39
N LYS A 200 3.68 -16.42 -8.98
CA LYS A 200 4.89 -15.71 -8.59
C LYS A 200 5.04 -15.74 -7.09
N GLY A 201 6.05 -16.44 -6.57
CA GLY A 201 6.32 -16.53 -5.14
C GLY A 201 6.45 -15.18 -4.43
N ARG A 202 6.94 -14.16 -5.14
CA ARG A 202 7.05 -12.78 -4.66
C ARG A 202 5.70 -12.12 -4.33
N ASP A 203 4.62 -12.52 -5.00
CA ASP A 203 3.28 -12.02 -4.67
C ASP A 203 2.83 -12.54 -3.29
N PHE A 204 3.22 -13.76 -2.91
CA PHE A 204 2.92 -14.36 -1.60
C PHE A 204 3.87 -13.88 -0.50
N PHE A 205 5.11 -13.53 -0.85
CA PHE A 205 6.00 -12.80 0.07
C PHE A 205 5.40 -11.44 0.45
N ASP A 206 4.91 -10.68 -0.54
CA ASP A 206 4.26 -9.39 -0.29
C ASP A 206 2.98 -9.57 0.51
N LEU A 207 2.18 -10.61 0.22
CA LEU A 207 0.98 -10.94 0.97
C LEU A 207 1.29 -11.10 2.46
N LEU A 208 2.25 -11.94 2.84
CA LEU A 208 2.63 -12.09 4.25
C LEU A 208 3.15 -10.78 4.85
N TRP A 209 3.92 -10.01 4.09
CA TRP A 209 4.41 -8.70 4.55
C TRP A 209 3.26 -7.72 4.88
N TYR A 210 2.18 -7.70 4.09
CA TYR A 210 0.97 -6.93 4.42
C TYR A 210 0.25 -7.49 5.64
N MET A 211 0.12 -8.81 5.72
CA MET A 211 -0.59 -9.50 6.80
C MET A 211 0.11 -9.33 8.16
N GLU A 212 1.44 -9.39 8.20
CA GLU A 212 2.23 -9.15 9.41
C GLU A 212 2.05 -7.73 9.94
N LYS A 213 1.87 -6.76 9.04
CA LYS A 213 1.56 -5.37 9.39
C LYS A 213 0.10 -5.15 9.77
N GLY A 214 -0.76 -6.15 9.59
CA GLY A 214 -2.19 -6.06 9.85
C GLY A 214 -2.90 -5.09 8.90
N ILE A 215 -2.41 -4.93 7.67
CA ILE A 215 -3.04 -4.06 6.67
C ILE A 215 -4.35 -4.69 6.20
N ILE A 216 -5.44 -3.95 6.26
CA ILE A 216 -6.72 -4.38 5.68
C ILE A 216 -6.83 -3.82 4.26
N PRO A 217 -7.11 -4.65 3.23
CA PRO A 217 -7.14 -4.19 1.84
C PRO A 217 -8.32 -3.24 1.58
N ASN A 218 -8.12 -2.29 0.66
CA ASN A 218 -9.19 -1.40 0.22
C ASN A 218 -10.27 -2.18 -0.57
N LYS A 219 -11.43 -2.41 0.07
CA LYS A 219 -12.55 -3.15 -0.52
C LYS A 219 -13.07 -2.54 -1.81
N LYS A 220 -13.17 -1.20 -1.89
CA LYS A 220 -13.65 -0.52 -3.11
C LYS A 220 -12.72 -0.76 -4.29
N MET A 221 -11.41 -0.83 -4.03
CA MET A 221 -10.44 -1.16 -5.09
C MET A 221 -10.55 -2.63 -5.51
N LEU A 222 -10.80 -3.56 -4.59
CA LEU A 222 -11.07 -4.97 -4.95
C LEU A 222 -12.31 -5.08 -5.85
N GLU A 223 -13.40 -4.41 -5.49
CA GLU A 223 -14.63 -4.34 -6.28
C GLU A 223 -14.38 -3.74 -7.67
N ALA A 224 -13.66 -2.61 -7.76
CA ALA A 224 -13.29 -1.96 -9.02
C ALA A 224 -12.43 -2.87 -9.92
N ASN A 225 -11.62 -3.74 -9.33
CA ASN A 225 -10.83 -4.76 -10.04
C ASN A 225 -11.64 -6.03 -10.39
N GLY A 226 -12.95 -6.05 -10.16
CA GLY A 226 -13.83 -7.17 -10.49
C GLY A 226 -13.94 -8.26 -9.42
N HIS A 227 -13.56 -7.96 -8.18
CA HIS A 227 -13.65 -8.88 -7.04
C HIS A 227 -14.64 -8.35 -5.99
N ALA A 228 -15.92 -8.33 -6.34
CA ALA A 228 -17.00 -7.92 -5.44
C ALA A 228 -17.33 -9.02 -4.43
N MET A 229 -16.50 -9.16 -3.40
CA MET A 229 -16.62 -10.14 -2.33
C MET A 229 -16.09 -9.55 -1.01
N SER A 230 -16.42 -10.20 0.11
CA SER A 230 -15.87 -9.86 1.42
C SER A 230 -14.37 -10.18 1.49
N ILE A 231 -13.67 -9.53 2.42
CA ILE A 231 -12.24 -9.78 2.64
C ILE A 231 -12.03 -11.22 3.12
N GLY A 232 -12.93 -11.75 3.97
CA GLY A 232 -12.92 -13.15 4.38
C GLY A 232 -12.94 -14.12 3.19
N GLU A 233 -13.88 -13.93 2.25
CA GLU A 233 -13.98 -14.75 1.03
C GLU A 233 -12.71 -14.68 0.17
N VAL A 234 -12.08 -13.51 0.05
CA VAL A 234 -10.78 -13.37 -0.65
C VAL A 234 -9.73 -14.28 -0.02
N PHE A 235 -9.60 -14.27 1.31
CA PHE A 235 -8.63 -15.10 2.01
C PHE A 235 -8.99 -16.59 1.97
N ASP A 236 -10.26 -16.96 1.90
CA ASP A 236 -10.70 -18.34 1.69
C ASP A 236 -10.27 -18.86 0.32
N ILE A 237 -10.48 -18.08 -0.75
CA ILE A 237 -10.02 -18.42 -2.10
C ILE A 237 -8.49 -18.56 -2.13
N ILE A 238 -7.76 -17.63 -1.50
CA ILE A 238 -6.30 -17.71 -1.42
C ILE A 238 -5.85 -18.95 -0.62
N SER A 239 -6.58 -19.32 0.44
CA SER A 239 -6.29 -20.54 1.22
C SER A 239 -6.41 -21.79 0.35
N ILE A 240 -7.47 -21.87 -0.46
CA ILE A 240 -7.66 -22.96 -1.43
C ILE A 240 -6.52 -22.97 -2.46
N PHE A 241 -6.15 -21.79 -2.99
CA PHE A 241 -5.04 -21.66 -3.92
C PHE A 241 -3.72 -22.21 -3.33
N ILE A 242 -3.39 -21.81 -2.10
CA ILE A 242 -2.18 -22.25 -1.37
C ILE A 242 -2.20 -23.76 -1.11
N ALA A 243 -3.37 -24.33 -0.79
CA ALA A 243 -3.53 -25.75 -0.52
C ALA A 243 -3.35 -26.62 -1.77
N GLN A 244 -3.71 -26.11 -2.95
CA GLN A 244 -3.72 -26.84 -4.22
C GLN A 244 -2.41 -26.72 -5.03
N ARG A 245 -1.42 -25.97 -4.57
CA ARG A 245 -0.19 -25.65 -5.33
C ARG A 245 1.08 -26.08 -4.61
N ASP A 246 2.13 -26.29 -5.40
CA ASP A 246 3.48 -26.50 -4.90
C ASP A 246 4.08 -25.17 -4.44
N MET A 247 3.71 -24.76 -3.23
CA MET A 247 4.17 -23.52 -2.64
C MET A 247 5.68 -23.53 -2.41
N GLU A 248 6.26 -24.68 -2.07
CA GLU A 248 7.67 -24.76 -1.74
C GLU A 248 8.55 -24.39 -2.94
N ASN A 249 8.37 -25.10 -4.06
CA ASN A 249 9.16 -24.84 -5.25
C ASN A 249 8.84 -23.48 -5.88
N GLY A 250 7.56 -23.06 -5.87
CA GLY A 250 7.15 -21.78 -6.44
C GLY A 250 7.63 -20.56 -5.66
N LEU A 251 7.65 -20.63 -4.33
CA LEU A 251 8.25 -19.59 -3.49
C LEU A 251 9.77 -19.56 -3.68
N ARG A 252 10.43 -20.72 -3.56
CA ARG A 252 11.89 -20.83 -3.63
C ARG A 252 12.43 -20.25 -4.95
N LYS A 253 11.93 -20.74 -6.09
CA LYS A 253 12.42 -20.35 -7.43
C LYS A 253 12.31 -18.85 -7.70
N ASP A 254 11.24 -18.20 -7.23
CA ASP A 254 11.02 -16.77 -7.47
C ASP A 254 11.72 -15.87 -6.43
N LEU A 255 11.91 -16.35 -5.19
CA LEU A 255 12.46 -15.55 -4.09
C LEU A 255 13.99 -15.60 -3.98
N GLU A 256 14.63 -16.71 -4.36
CA GLU A 256 16.10 -16.86 -4.32
C GLU A 256 16.87 -15.71 -4.99
N PRO A 257 16.52 -15.26 -6.22
CA PRO A 257 17.22 -14.13 -6.84
C PRO A 257 16.88 -12.78 -6.18
N LEU A 258 15.75 -12.66 -5.48
CA LEU A 258 15.22 -11.40 -4.93
C LEU A 258 15.65 -11.13 -3.49
N LEU A 259 16.22 -12.11 -2.79
CA LEU A 259 16.64 -12.01 -1.39
C LEU A 259 18.10 -12.39 -1.24
N LYS A 260 18.86 -11.60 -0.45
CA LYS A 260 20.29 -11.84 -0.26
C LYS A 260 20.57 -13.06 0.64
N ASN A 261 19.76 -13.24 1.67
CA ASN A 261 19.98 -14.29 2.68
C ASN A 261 19.23 -15.57 2.29
N GLN A 262 19.95 -16.53 1.69
CA GLN A 262 19.36 -17.79 1.22
C GLN A 262 18.87 -18.69 2.36
N ARG A 263 19.47 -18.59 3.56
CA ARG A 263 18.97 -19.30 4.75
C ARG A 263 17.61 -18.74 5.19
N PHE A 264 17.43 -17.43 5.10
CA PHE A 264 16.13 -16.82 5.33
C PHE A 264 15.10 -17.30 4.31
N VAL A 265 15.46 -17.38 3.01
CA VAL A 265 14.56 -17.92 1.98
C VAL A 265 14.13 -19.34 2.33
N ALA A 266 15.06 -20.23 2.67
CA ALA A 266 14.75 -21.61 3.05
C ALA A 266 13.76 -21.68 4.22
N ASN A 267 14.03 -20.95 5.31
CA ASN A 267 13.17 -20.91 6.49
C ASN A 267 11.79 -20.28 6.19
N PHE A 268 11.76 -19.22 5.36
CA PHE A 268 10.52 -18.58 4.95
C PHE A 268 9.63 -19.55 4.17
N VAL A 269 10.21 -20.29 3.23
CA VAL A 269 9.50 -21.27 2.42
C VAL A 269 8.95 -22.41 3.28
N GLU A 270 9.76 -22.94 4.21
CA GLU A 270 9.38 -24.01 5.13
C GLU A 270 8.21 -23.60 6.05
N THR A 271 8.25 -22.37 6.57
CA THR A 271 7.27 -21.87 7.55
C THR A 271 6.08 -21.12 6.92
N PHE A 272 6.07 -20.92 5.61
CA PHE A 272 5.11 -20.07 4.91
C PHE A 272 3.65 -20.39 5.25
N ARG A 273 3.28 -21.68 5.20
CA ARG A 273 1.88 -22.11 5.41
C ARG A 273 1.41 -21.87 6.84
N ASP A 274 2.27 -22.11 7.82
CA ASP A 274 1.96 -21.89 9.24
C ASP A 274 1.80 -20.41 9.53
N VAL A 275 2.70 -19.58 9.00
CA VAL A 275 2.63 -18.12 9.14
C VAL A 275 1.38 -17.57 8.47
N PHE A 276 1.07 -17.99 7.24
CA PHE A 276 -0.15 -17.59 6.54
C PHE A 276 -1.41 -17.96 7.34
N THR A 277 -1.50 -19.22 7.79
CA THR A 277 -2.67 -19.72 8.52
C THR A 277 -2.88 -18.97 9.82
N ARG A 278 -1.81 -18.77 10.59
CA ARG A 278 -1.84 -18.00 11.84
C ARG A 278 -2.26 -16.56 11.60
N LEU A 279 -1.64 -15.86 10.65
CA LEU A 279 -1.98 -14.46 10.36
C LEU A 279 -3.40 -14.31 9.82
N LYS A 280 -3.88 -15.24 8.98
CA LYS A 280 -5.28 -15.26 8.52
C LYS A 280 -6.24 -15.32 9.71
N GLN A 281 -6.01 -16.24 10.65
CA GLN A 281 -6.84 -16.39 11.85
C GLN A 281 -6.76 -15.17 12.77
N GLU A 282 -5.56 -14.63 12.99
CA GLU A 282 -5.35 -13.50 13.89
C GLU A 282 -5.89 -12.16 13.34
N ARG A 283 -5.84 -11.96 12.02
CA ARG A 283 -6.01 -10.63 11.40
C ARG A 283 -7.13 -10.54 10.36
N TYR A 284 -7.61 -11.66 9.84
CA TYR A 284 -8.55 -11.68 8.70
C TYR A 284 -9.78 -12.55 8.96
N THR A 285 -10.00 -12.98 10.20
CA THR A 285 -11.30 -13.49 10.65
C THR A 285 -12.23 -12.31 10.89
N SER A 286 -13.33 -12.25 10.13
CA SER A 286 -14.34 -11.21 10.29
C SER A 286 -15.04 -11.37 11.64
N ARG A 287 -15.40 -10.23 12.23
CA ARG A 287 -16.20 -10.15 13.45
C ARG A 287 -17.39 -9.27 13.17
N LYS A 288 -18.58 -9.81 13.35
CA LYS A 288 -19.81 -9.07 13.09
C LYS A 288 -20.21 -8.27 14.32
N ILE A 289 -20.21 -6.95 14.19
CA ILE A 289 -20.69 -6.03 15.21
C ILE A 289 -22.21 -6.19 15.38
N GLU A 290 -22.65 -6.35 16.62
CA GLU A 290 -24.07 -6.44 16.98
C GLU A 290 -24.60 -5.06 17.40
N ARG A 291 -24.02 -4.49 18.47
CA ARG A 291 -24.43 -3.21 19.04
C ARG A 291 -23.26 -2.53 19.74
N LEU A 292 -23.31 -1.20 19.80
CA LEU A 292 -22.49 -0.44 20.74
C LEU A 292 -22.88 -0.87 22.17
N GLU A 293 -21.87 -1.02 23.02
CA GLU A 293 -22.01 -1.43 24.43
C GLU A 293 -21.67 -0.27 25.35
N ARG A 294 -20.60 0.48 25.04
CA ARG A 294 -20.07 1.50 25.94
C ARG A 294 -19.28 2.57 25.21
N VAL A 295 -19.36 3.81 25.73
CA VAL A 295 -18.45 4.89 25.35
C VAL A 295 -17.70 5.38 26.58
N LYS A 296 -16.39 5.52 26.47
CA LYS A 296 -15.51 6.03 27.52
C LYS A 296 -14.72 7.23 27.01
N VAL A 297 -14.73 8.32 27.78
CA VAL A 297 -13.93 9.51 27.52
C VAL A 297 -12.98 9.74 28.70
N SER A 298 -11.70 9.96 28.40
CA SER A 298 -10.66 10.22 29.40
C SER A 298 -9.69 11.29 28.93
N GLN A 299 -9.12 12.04 29.86
CA GLN A 299 -8.04 13.00 29.62
C GLN A 299 -6.75 12.46 30.25
N ASP A 300 -5.65 12.52 29.52
CA ASP A 300 -4.31 12.20 30.02
C ASP A 300 -3.78 13.38 30.84
N PHE A 301 -3.36 13.11 32.09
CA PHE A 301 -2.92 14.14 33.03
C PHE A 301 -1.60 14.82 32.66
N HIS A 302 -0.77 14.23 31.81
CA HIS A 302 0.55 14.73 31.50
C HIS A 302 0.59 15.59 30.24
N ASN A 303 -0.28 15.30 29.27
CA ASN A 303 -0.28 15.96 27.98
C ASN A 303 -1.66 16.56 27.60
N ASP A 304 -2.65 16.47 28.49
CA ASP A 304 -4.03 16.93 28.29
C ASP A 304 -4.72 16.35 27.05
N ASN A 305 -4.18 15.27 26.47
CA ASN A 305 -4.80 14.59 25.34
C ASN A 305 -6.05 13.86 25.80
N HIS A 306 -7.10 13.97 25.00
CA HIS A 306 -8.37 13.30 25.24
C HIS A 306 -8.44 12.01 24.42
N SER A 307 -8.85 10.93 25.07
CA SER A 307 -9.12 9.64 24.43
C SER A 307 -10.62 9.36 24.44
N PHE A 308 -11.16 9.04 23.28
CA PHE A 308 -12.55 8.61 23.08
C PHE A 308 -12.55 7.15 22.68
N ILE A 309 -13.18 6.30 23.48
CA ILE A 309 -13.13 4.85 23.34
C ILE A 309 -14.57 4.33 23.18
N PHE A 310 -14.88 3.74 22.03
CA PHE A 310 -16.17 3.12 21.73
C PHE A 310 -16.00 1.61 21.74
N GLN A 311 -16.79 0.91 22.55
CA GLN A 311 -16.74 -0.54 22.69
C GLN A 311 -18.05 -1.16 22.18
N TYR A 312 -17.94 -2.16 21.33
CA TYR A 312 -19.06 -2.84 20.67
C TYR A 312 -19.04 -4.33 20.99
N ASN A 313 -20.22 -4.93 21.18
CA ASN A 313 -20.38 -6.37 21.22
C ASN A 313 -20.36 -6.97 19.82
N THR A 314 -19.97 -8.24 19.73
CA THR A 314 -20.04 -9.03 18.50
C THR A 314 -21.11 -10.10 18.59
N VAL A 315 -21.65 -10.51 17.44
CA VAL A 315 -22.68 -11.56 17.34
C VAL A 315 -22.13 -12.91 17.81
N ASP A 316 -20.88 -13.23 17.46
CA ASP A 316 -20.33 -14.58 17.57
C ASP A 316 -19.33 -14.76 18.73
N SER A 317 -19.06 -13.71 19.53
CA SER A 317 -18.12 -13.78 20.64
C SER A 317 -18.47 -12.81 21.77
N SER A 318 -18.07 -13.14 23.00
CA SER A 318 -18.10 -12.21 24.13
C SER A 318 -16.99 -11.16 24.10
N MET A 319 -16.22 -11.09 23.00
CA MET A 319 -15.15 -10.09 22.85
C MET A 319 -15.75 -8.72 22.50
N LEU A 320 -15.16 -7.68 23.08
CA LEU A 320 -15.49 -6.29 22.77
C LEU A 320 -14.55 -5.78 21.67
N ILE A 321 -15.14 -5.24 20.59
CA ILE A 321 -14.40 -4.48 19.58
C ILE A 321 -14.27 -3.05 20.06
N THR A 322 -13.05 -2.49 20.00
CA THR A 322 -12.76 -1.17 20.52
C THR A 322 -12.26 -0.22 19.43
N PHE A 323 -12.92 0.92 19.26
CA PHE A 323 -12.44 2.06 18.48
C PHE A 323 -11.92 3.13 19.43
N THR A 324 -10.67 3.57 19.28
CA THR A 324 -10.05 4.60 20.11
C THR A 324 -9.64 5.79 19.25
N PHE A 325 -10.05 6.99 19.65
CA PHE A 325 -9.62 8.24 19.04
C PHE A 325 -8.84 9.05 20.06
N MET A 326 -7.65 9.52 19.67
CA MET A 326 -6.84 10.43 20.47
C MET A 326 -6.91 11.84 19.87
N LEU A 327 -7.29 12.81 20.70
CA LEU A 327 -7.36 14.23 20.38
C LEU A 327 -6.37 14.98 21.27
N THR A 328 -5.51 15.82 20.72
CA THR A 328 -4.59 16.59 21.56
C THR A 328 -5.23 17.87 22.10
N TRP A 329 -4.73 18.39 23.22
CA TRP A 329 -5.35 19.51 23.95
C TRP A 329 -5.54 20.79 23.10
N GLU A 330 -4.64 21.04 22.16
CA GLU A 330 -4.67 22.18 21.24
C GLU A 330 -5.96 22.22 20.40
N PHE A 331 -6.60 21.08 20.20
CA PHE A 331 -7.81 20.93 19.39
C PHE A 331 -9.09 21.30 20.14
N LEU A 332 -9.05 21.41 21.47
CA LEU A 332 -10.22 21.75 22.30
C LEU A 332 -10.43 23.25 22.49
N GLN A 333 -9.42 24.08 22.16
CA GLN A 333 -9.47 25.54 22.32
C GLN A 333 -10.21 26.26 21.19
N TYR A 334 -10.39 25.62 20.04
CA TYR A 334 -11.03 26.20 18.85
C TYR A 334 -12.53 25.87 18.79
N SER A 335 -13.30 26.24 19.81
CA SER A 335 -14.77 26.27 19.75
C SER A 335 -15.26 27.62 19.22
N GLY A 336 -14.93 27.93 17.96
CA GLY A 336 -15.50 29.10 17.28
C GLY A 336 -16.95 28.83 16.90
N SER A 337 -17.91 29.35 17.69
CA SER A 337 -19.33 29.68 17.41
C SER A 337 -20.19 28.84 16.44
N GLY A 338 -19.74 27.67 15.99
CA GLY A 338 -20.51 26.74 15.18
C GLY A 338 -21.30 25.84 16.11
N LYS A 339 -22.63 25.82 15.95
CA LYS A 339 -23.52 24.87 16.61
C LYS A 339 -23.23 23.43 16.15
N ALA A 340 -22.14 22.83 16.61
CA ALA A 340 -21.92 21.39 16.50
C ALA A 340 -22.53 20.75 17.77
N GLY A 341 -23.85 20.64 17.78
CA GLY A 341 -24.60 20.05 18.87
C GLY A 341 -25.66 19.13 18.31
N VAL A 342 -25.27 17.93 17.89
CA VAL A 342 -26.21 16.82 17.98
C VAL A 342 -26.33 16.53 19.49
N PRO A 343 -27.53 16.60 20.08
CA PRO A 343 -27.71 16.31 21.50
C PRO A 343 -27.14 14.94 21.86
N LEU A 344 -26.52 14.82 23.04
CA LEU A 344 -26.02 13.54 23.58
C LEU A 344 -27.08 12.44 23.59
N ASP A 345 -28.37 12.82 23.62
CA ASP A 345 -29.54 11.95 23.65
C ASP A 345 -29.60 10.94 22.48
N SER A 346 -28.85 11.16 21.38
CA SER A 346 -28.77 10.19 20.28
C SER A 346 -27.84 9.00 20.54
N VAL A 347 -26.96 9.07 21.55
CA VAL A 347 -26.06 7.98 21.97
C VAL A 347 -26.48 7.53 23.37
N ASN A 348 -27.66 6.92 23.45
CA ASN A 348 -28.32 6.55 24.70
C ASN A 348 -27.79 5.19 25.22
N GLN A 349 -26.50 5.12 25.58
CA GLN A 349 -25.87 3.93 26.16
C GLN A 349 -24.73 4.32 27.10
N ASP A 350 -24.63 3.64 28.25
CA ASP A 350 -23.72 3.85 29.39
C ASP A 350 -22.40 4.57 29.05
N ILE A 351 -22.43 5.90 29.03
CA ILE A 351 -21.24 6.74 28.86
C ILE A 351 -20.53 6.80 30.20
N ILE A 352 -19.39 6.11 30.31
CA ILE A 352 -18.60 6.06 31.54
C ILE A 352 -17.47 7.07 31.47
N PHE A 353 -17.62 8.17 32.21
CA PHE A 353 -16.55 9.13 32.46
C PHE A 353 -15.65 8.60 33.56
N THR A 354 -14.38 8.35 33.23
CA THR A 354 -13.48 7.66 34.16
C THR A 354 -12.56 8.57 34.96
N GLN A 355 -12.48 9.88 34.65
CA GLN A 355 -11.68 10.81 35.45
C GLN A 355 -12.27 12.23 35.48
N GLY A 356 -12.17 12.85 36.67
CA GLY A 356 -12.75 14.15 36.99
C GLY A 356 -11.90 15.32 36.50
N SER A 357 -12.11 15.72 35.26
CA SER A 357 -11.95 17.08 34.72
C SER A 357 -11.98 17.09 33.18
N VAL A 358 -12.68 16.14 32.53
CA VAL A 358 -12.83 16.14 31.06
C VAL A 358 -13.25 17.54 30.62
N HIS A 359 -12.49 18.14 29.70
CA HIS A 359 -12.75 19.50 29.23
C HIS A 359 -14.21 19.60 28.78
N LYS A 360 -14.95 20.65 29.21
CA LYS A 360 -16.41 20.77 29.00
C LYS A 360 -16.84 20.55 27.54
N ASN A 361 -15.97 20.91 26.59
CA ASN A 361 -16.23 20.81 25.16
C ASN A 361 -15.84 19.46 24.54
N ALA A 362 -15.13 18.56 25.22
CA ALA A 362 -14.70 17.29 24.64
C ALA A 362 -15.90 16.39 24.27
N ASN A 363 -17.00 16.49 25.01
CA ASN A 363 -18.20 15.68 24.78
C ASN A 363 -18.86 15.95 23.41
N GLN A 364 -18.63 17.13 22.81
CA GLN A 364 -19.20 17.48 21.50
C GLN A 364 -18.67 16.59 20.36
N TYR A 365 -17.52 15.94 20.57
CA TYR A 365 -16.91 15.06 19.57
C TYR A 365 -17.49 13.64 19.59
N VAL A 366 -18.13 13.21 20.69
CA VAL A 366 -18.67 11.83 20.81
C VAL A 366 -19.69 11.51 19.70
N PRO A 367 -20.73 12.33 19.44
CA PRO A 367 -21.68 12.04 18.36
C PRO A 367 -21.04 12.04 16.97
N LEU A 368 -20.06 12.93 16.73
CA LEU A 368 -19.33 13.01 15.47
C LEU A 368 -18.53 11.74 15.21
N LEU A 369 -17.78 11.27 16.21
CA LEU A 369 -16.97 10.07 16.12
C LEU A 369 -17.86 8.83 15.99
N ASN A 370 -18.96 8.74 16.75
CA ASN A 370 -19.91 7.64 16.64
C ASN A 370 -20.48 7.51 15.22
N ARG A 371 -20.95 8.62 14.64
CA ARG A 371 -21.47 8.66 13.26
C ARG A 371 -20.43 8.14 12.25
N LYS A 372 -19.16 8.53 12.40
CA LYS A 372 -18.08 8.05 11.53
C LYS A 372 -17.84 6.55 11.66
N ILE A 373 -17.93 5.99 12.88
CA ILE A 373 -17.89 4.53 13.08
C ILE A 373 -19.11 3.88 12.41
N ASP A 374 -20.31 4.41 12.60
CA ASP A 374 -21.54 3.84 12.03
C ASP A 374 -21.50 3.83 10.49
N GLU A 375 -21.01 4.89 9.86
CA GLU A 375 -20.81 4.96 8.41
C GLU A 375 -19.82 3.90 7.93
N TYR A 376 -18.71 3.71 8.65
CA TYR A 376 -17.72 2.68 8.36
C TYR A 376 -18.32 1.28 8.48
N LEU A 377 -19.02 0.99 9.58
CA LEU A 377 -19.67 -0.29 9.80
C LEU A 377 -20.72 -0.58 8.71
N LYS A 378 -21.54 0.41 8.34
CA LYS A 378 -22.50 0.28 7.22
C LYS A 378 -21.81 -0.07 5.90
N GLN A 379 -20.71 0.61 5.57
CA GLN A 379 -19.94 0.33 4.35
C GLN A 379 -19.29 -1.07 4.35
N HIS A 380 -19.17 -1.70 5.52
CA HIS A 380 -18.53 -3.01 5.71
C HIS A 380 -19.51 -4.07 6.22
N ASN A 381 -20.83 -3.87 6.04
CA ASN A 381 -21.86 -4.83 6.46
C ASN A 381 -21.75 -5.24 7.96
N ASN A 382 -21.32 -4.30 8.79
CA ASN A 382 -21.01 -4.48 10.22
C ASN A 382 -19.90 -5.50 10.50
N GLU A 383 -19.05 -5.82 9.52
CA GLU A 383 -17.89 -6.68 9.71
C GLU A 383 -16.62 -5.88 9.95
N VAL A 384 -15.83 -6.30 10.94
CA VAL A 384 -14.50 -5.75 11.23
C VAL A 384 -13.47 -6.87 11.29
N TYR A 385 -12.20 -6.50 11.04
CA TYR A 385 -11.07 -7.44 10.98
C TYR A 385 -9.99 -7.08 12.03
N PHE A 386 -10.37 -6.38 13.09
CA PHE A 386 -9.51 -5.98 14.20
C PHE A 386 -10.25 -6.12 15.53
N GLU A 387 -9.52 -6.30 16.63
CA GLU A 387 -10.09 -6.22 17.98
C GLU A 387 -10.06 -4.81 18.53
N GLN A 388 -8.94 -4.12 18.27
CA GLN A 388 -8.71 -2.74 18.67
C GLN A 388 -8.27 -1.93 17.46
N TRP A 389 -8.96 -0.84 17.21
CA TRP A 389 -8.57 0.16 16.24
C TRP A 389 -8.27 1.47 16.98
N LYS A 390 -7.17 2.13 16.60
CA LYS A 390 -6.73 3.38 17.24
C LYS A 390 -6.37 4.40 16.18
N SER A 391 -6.78 5.64 16.36
CA SER A 391 -6.38 6.74 15.50
C SER A 391 -6.11 8.01 16.28
N LYS A 392 -5.22 8.83 15.71
CA LYS A 392 -5.05 10.23 16.11
C LYS A 392 -5.87 11.11 15.17
N LEU A 393 -6.61 12.04 15.76
CA LEU A 393 -7.36 13.06 15.04
C LEU A 393 -6.39 14.16 14.59
N ILE A 394 -6.29 14.41 13.28
CA ILE A 394 -5.48 15.48 12.71
C ILE A 394 -6.37 16.46 11.95
N ARG A 395 -6.06 17.75 12.10
CA ARG A 395 -6.69 18.86 11.42
C ARG A 395 -5.99 19.10 10.08
N THR A 396 -6.73 19.21 8.98
CA THR A 396 -6.16 19.44 7.65
C THR A 396 -6.03 20.91 7.24
N SER A 397 -6.52 21.87 8.03
CA SER A 397 -6.42 23.31 7.76
C SER A 397 -5.76 24.10 8.90
N THR A 398 -5.10 25.21 8.59
CA THR A 398 -4.42 26.11 9.56
C THR A 398 -5.19 27.41 9.83
N GLY A 399 -6.42 27.59 9.32
CA GLY A 399 -7.17 28.84 9.40
C GLY A 399 -8.00 29.04 10.69
N ASN A 400 -8.61 30.21 10.87
CA ASN A 400 -9.48 30.49 12.03
C ASN A 400 -10.93 29.97 11.89
N ASN A 401 -11.33 29.49 10.71
CA ASN A 401 -12.66 28.93 10.43
C ASN A 401 -12.59 27.40 10.36
N PHE A 402 -12.44 26.76 11.52
CA PHE A 402 -12.42 25.29 11.61
C PHE A 402 -13.81 24.69 11.36
N ASN A 403 -13.93 23.79 10.38
CA ASN A 403 -15.12 22.97 10.18
C ASN A 403 -14.81 21.52 10.61
N PRO A 404 -15.20 21.11 11.83
CA PRO A 404 -14.91 19.76 12.35
C PRO A 404 -15.51 18.63 11.51
N GLU A 405 -16.52 18.90 10.68
CA GLU A 405 -17.10 17.88 9.79
C GLU A 405 -16.26 17.66 8.54
N LYS A 406 -15.64 18.72 7.98
CA LYS A 406 -14.83 18.66 6.74
C LYS A 406 -13.33 18.44 7.01
N GLU A 407 -12.83 18.83 8.18
CA GLU A 407 -11.39 19.04 8.43
C GLU A 407 -10.80 18.11 9.50
N ILE A 408 -11.59 17.16 10.00
CA ILE A 408 -11.12 16.08 10.87
C ILE A 408 -10.79 14.86 10.01
N VAL A 409 -9.50 14.55 9.96
CA VAL A 409 -8.97 13.35 9.28
C VAL A 409 -8.30 12.47 10.31
N PHE A 410 -8.48 11.16 10.16
CA PHE A 410 -7.83 10.15 10.97
C PHE A 410 -6.44 9.89 10.43
N THR A 411 -5.44 9.78 11.30
CA THR A 411 -4.16 9.19 10.90
C THR A 411 -4.02 7.83 11.54
N ASP A 412 -3.98 6.81 10.70
CA ASP A 412 -3.48 5.49 11.07
C ASP A 412 -2.62 4.94 9.92
N ALA A 413 -1.72 4.00 10.27
CA ALA A 413 -0.99 3.12 9.37
C ALA A 413 -1.91 2.12 8.63
N ASN A 414 -3.14 1.91 9.12
CA ASN A 414 -4.22 1.20 8.47
C ASN A 414 -5.31 2.20 8.06
N GLU A 415 -5.22 2.70 6.84
CA GLU A 415 -5.97 3.84 6.26
C GLU A 415 -7.49 3.59 6.07
N LEU A 416 -8.09 2.68 6.84
CA LEU A 416 -9.50 2.28 6.83
C LEU A 416 -10.48 3.45 6.99
N LEU A 417 -10.02 4.60 7.53
CA LEU A 417 -10.84 5.78 7.80
C LEU A 417 -10.24 7.09 7.24
N ASN A 418 -9.25 7.06 6.35
CA ASN A 418 -8.52 8.26 5.89
C ASN A 418 -9.29 9.20 4.93
N LYS A 419 -10.55 8.91 4.56
CA LYS A 419 -11.29 9.83 3.68
C LYS A 419 -11.83 11.04 4.49
N ALA A 420 -11.38 12.24 4.14
CA ALA A 420 -12.08 13.47 4.50
C ALA A 420 -13.45 13.46 3.81
N VAL A 421 -14.54 13.42 4.57
CA VAL A 421 -15.91 13.49 4.04
C VAL A 421 -16.39 14.92 4.19
N THR A 422 -16.86 15.53 3.10
CA THR A 422 -17.39 16.90 3.14
C THR A 422 -18.90 16.93 3.39
N LEU A 423 -19.41 18.01 4.01
CA LEU A 423 -20.86 18.28 4.13
C LEU A 423 -21.61 18.27 2.78
N GLU A 424 -20.94 18.61 1.66
CA GLU A 424 -21.55 18.61 0.32
C GLU A 424 -21.78 17.18 -0.21
N GLU A 425 -20.86 16.25 0.06
CA GLU A 425 -21.06 14.82 -0.24
C GLU A 425 -22.18 14.20 0.63
N LEU A 426 -22.42 14.75 1.83
CA LEU A 426 -23.48 14.33 2.76
C LEU A 426 -24.87 14.89 2.41
N ALA A 427 -24.96 16.00 1.67
CA ALA A 427 -26.24 16.60 1.29
C ALA A 427 -26.92 15.87 0.11
N MET A 428 -26.16 15.15 -0.73
CA MET A 428 -26.70 14.45 -1.91
C MET A 428 -27.25 13.04 -1.63
N THR A 429 -27.09 12.51 -0.41
CA THR A 429 -27.60 11.19 -0.01
C THR A 429 -28.78 11.25 0.97
N ALA A 430 -29.30 12.46 1.22
CA ALA A 430 -30.48 12.71 2.06
C ALA A 430 -31.69 13.20 1.25
N GLN A 431 -31.91 12.65 0.05
CA GLN A 431 -33.19 12.72 -0.66
C GLN A 431 -33.78 11.33 -0.87
#